data_AF-A0A933E6P8-F1
#
_entry.id   AF-A0A933E6P8-F1
#
_cell.length_a   1.000
_cell.length_b   1.000
_cell.length_c   1.000
_cell.angle_alpha   90.00
_cell.angle_beta   90.00
_cell.angle_gamma   90.00
#
_symmetry.space_group_name_H-M   'P 1'
#
loop_
_entity.id
_entity.type
_entity.pdbx_description
1 polymer ?
#
loop_
_entity_poly.entity_id
_entity_poly.type
_entity_poly.pdbx_seq_one_letter_code
_entity_poly.pdbx_strand_id
1 'polypeptide(L)'
;MKKACLLIFLLIPGMVSAQMRDRTFATAEPMTAGKLFLDQVDKVSLYLSTDRIVYTPRLEREMQLKVTITLLSTAYRGPTQELRQFVLRHVRTFNKTLTERLKFYTPELAKEFDAERDVSFLIQIGADRQKIAAVESGKWQWLGGSARQAPERRLRVVEQPWPKPEAETSACKKSCPALIKKKPREKTLPL
;
A
#
# COMPACT_ATOMS: atom_id res chain seq x y z
N MET A 1 43.38 20.56 58.56
CA MET A 1 42.01 20.78 58.04
C MET A 1 41.84 19.95 56.78
N LYS A 2 40.59 19.58 56.51
CA LYS A 2 40.08 18.57 55.57
C LYS A 2 40.47 18.78 54.09
N LYS A 3 40.27 17.69 53.31
CA LYS A 3 39.94 17.57 51.87
C LYS A 3 41.13 17.20 50.97
N ALA A 4 41.04 16.29 50.00
CA ALA A 4 40.01 15.34 49.62
C ALA A 4 40.64 14.36 48.61
N CYS A 5 40.05 13.18 48.56
CA CYS A 5 40.32 12.07 47.66
C CYS A 5 40.05 12.43 46.18
N LEU A 6 40.84 11.90 45.24
CA LEU A 6 40.32 11.61 43.91
C LEU A 6 41.03 10.38 43.30
N LEU A 7 40.42 9.23 43.56
CA LEU A 7 40.57 7.98 42.82
C LEU A 7 40.11 8.19 41.37
N ILE A 8 41.02 8.04 40.40
CA ILE A 8 40.67 7.87 38.99
C ILE A 8 40.80 6.38 38.68
N PHE A 9 39.69 5.66 38.87
CA PHE A 9 39.53 4.29 38.39
C PHE A 9 39.05 4.39 36.93
N LEU A 10 39.98 4.22 35.98
CA LEU A 10 39.68 4.07 34.56
C LEU A 10 39.00 2.71 34.32
N LEU A 11 37.68 2.67 34.54
CA LEU A 11 36.83 1.57 34.08
C LEU A 11 36.61 1.73 32.58
N ILE A 12 37.35 0.95 31.81
CA ILE A 12 37.11 0.72 30.39
C ILE A 12 35.70 0.13 30.26
N PRO A 13 34.77 0.73 29.51
CA PRO A 13 33.49 0.10 29.25
C PRO A 13 33.76 -1.13 28.37
N GLY A 14 33.47 -2.30 28.93
CA GLY A 14 33.48 -3.56 28.20
C GLY A 14 32.67 -3.42 26.92
N MET A 15 33.26 -3.82 25.80
CA MET A 15 32.57 -3.99 24.54
C MET A 15 31.47 -5.03 24.74
N VAL A 16 30.25 -4.55 25.02
CA VAL A 16 29.05 -5.38 24.95
C VAL A 16 28.83 -5.67 23.47
N SER A 17 29.49 -6.72 22.99
CA SER A 17 29.13 -7.38 21.75
C SER A 17 27.70 -7.90 21.94
N ALA A 18 26.73 -7.19 21.36
CA ALA A 18 25.38 -7.70 21.19
C ALA A 18 25.44 -8.89 20.22
N GLN A 19 25.82 -10.06 20.74
CA GLN A 19 25.62 -11.33 20.03
C GLN A 19 24.11 -11.57 19.99
N MET A 20 23.53 -11.50 18.79
CA MET A 20 22.19 -12.06 18.57
C MET A 20 22.29 -13.55 18.93
N ARG A 21 21.66 -13.95 20.04
CA ARG A 21 21.48 -15.37 20.33
C ARG A 21 20.54 -15.92 19.27
N ASP A 22 20.99 -16.89 18.49
CA ASP A 22 20.20 -17.61 17.48
C ASP A 22 18.89 -18.21 18.01
N ARG A 23 18.73 -18.27 19.34
CA ARG A 23 17.54 -18.77 20.02
C ARG A 23 16.38 -17.76 20.11
N THR A 24 16.57 -16.48 19.78
CA THR A 24 15.49 -15.48 19.91
C THR A 24 14.51 -15.48 18.72
N PHE A 25 14.80 -16.22 17.64
CA PHE A 25 13.90 -16.35 16.48
C PHE A 25 13.04 -17.63 16.50
N ALA A 26 13.17 -18.48 17.53
CA ALA A 26 12.51 -19.78 17.60
C ALA A 26 11.17 -19.77 18.34
N THR A 27 10.51 -18.62 18.52
CA THR A 27 9.08 -18.61 18.79
C THR A 27 8.33 -18.66 17.47
N ALA A 28 8.26 -19.86 16.87
CA ALA A 28 7.28 -20.16 15.83
C ALA A 28 5.90 -20.15 16.49
N GLU A 29 5.39 -18.96 16.76
CA GLU A 29 4.02 -18.80 17.25
C GLU A 29 3.08 -19.42 16.20
N PRO A 30 2.17 -20.31 16.60
CA PRO A 30 1.33 -21.01 15.63
C PRO A 30 0.56 -19.99 14.80
N MET A 31 0.63 -20.17 13.48
CA MET A 31 -0.10 -19.33 12.54
C MET A 31 -1.60 -19.61 12.69
N THR A 32 -2.34 -18.68 13.28
CA THR A 32 -3.80 -18.79 13.44
C THR A 32 -4.51 -18.31 12.17
N ALA A 33 -5.78 -18.72 11.97
CA ALA A 33 -6.59 -18.24 10.86
C ALA A 33 -6.68 -16.70 10.80
N GLY A 34 -6.80 -16.05 11.97
CA GLY A 34 -6.78 -14.59 12.08
C GLY A 34 -5.45 -13.96 11.64
N LYS A 35 -4.31 -14.59 11.94
CA LYS A 35 -2.99 -14.12 11.47
C LYS A 35 -2.84 -14.28 9.96
N LEU A 36 -3.31 -15.39 9.40
CA LEU A 36 -3.31 -15.59 7.94
C LEU A 36 -4.18 -14.56 7.23
N PHE A 37 -5.35 -14.25 7.79
CA PHE A 37 -6.23 -13.21 7.28
C PHE A 37 -5.53 -11.85 7.26
N LEU A 38 -4.95 -11.44 8.40
CA LEU A 38 -4.21 -10.18 8.52
C LEU A 38 -3.04 -10.11 7.53
N ASP A 39 -2.27 -11.19 7.40
CA ASP A 39 -1.19 -11.29 6.41
C ASP A 39 -1.70 -11.10 4.97
N GLN A 40 -2.86 -11.67 4.62
CA GLN A 40 -3.45 -11.42 3.30
C GLN A 40 -3.91 -9.98 3.13
N VAL A 41 -4.53 -9.39 4.14
CA VAL A 41 -4.98 -7.99 4.13
C VAL A 41 -3.80 -7.03 3.96
N ASP A 42 -2.71 -7.26 4.68
CA ASP A 42 -1.49 -6.45 4.58
C ASP A 42 -0.85 -6.59 3.20
N LYS A 43 -0.76 -7.81 2.67
CA LYS A 43 -0.25 -8.07 1.31
C LYS A 43 -1.07 -7.35 0.24
N VAL A 44 -2.40 -7.37 0.33
CA VAL A 44 -3.27 -6.63 -0.61
C VAL A 44 -3.06 -5.13 -0.47
N SER A 45 -3.00 -4.63 0.75
CA SER A 45 -2.85 -3.20 1.02
C SER A 45 -1.52 -2.67 0.48
N LEU A 46 -0.43 -3.41 0.67
CA LEU A 46 0.89 -3.10 0.12
C LEU A 46 0.92 -3.20 -1.40
N TYR A 47 0.36 -4.27 -1.97
CA TYR A 47 0.35 -4.50 -3.42
C TYR A 47 -0.42 -3.41 -4.19
N LEU A 48 -1.53 -2.92 -3.64
CA LEU A 48 -2.36 -1.91 -4.30
C LEU A 48 -1.90 -0.46 -4.01
N SER A 49 -1.06 -0.26 -3.00
CA SER A 49 -0.54 1.08 -2.68
C SER A 49 0.43 1.56 -3.76
N THR A 50 0.38 2.86 -4.06
CA THR A 50 1.28 3.55 -4.99
C THR A 50 1.80 4.85 -4.37
N ASP A 51 2.61 5.58 -5.12
CA ASP A 51 3.00 6.97 -4.83
C ASP A 51 1.82 7.94 -4.57
N ARG A 52 0.63 7.63 -5.08
CA ARG A 52 -0.56 8.51 -5.05
C ARG A 52 -1.68 8.01 -4.16
N ILE A 53 -1.70 6.73 -3.83
CA ILE A 53 -2.75 6.10 -3.04
C ILE A 53 -2.15 5.14 -2.03
N VAL A 54 -2.54 5.28 -0.77
CA VAL A 54 -2.07 4.41 0.30
C VAL A 54 -3.27 3.75 0.96
N TYR A 55 -3.18 2.44 1.14
CA TYR A 55 -4.16 1.64 1.86
C TYR A 55 -3.61 1.31 3.24
N THR A 56 -4.35 1.67 4.29
CA THR A 56 -3.99 1.37 5.67
C THR A 56 -5.08 0.53 6.30
N PRO A 57 -4.90 -0.80 6.39
CA PRO A 57 -5.86 -1.68 7.02
C PRO A 57 -5.79 -1.55 8.54
N ARG A 58 -6.93 -1.74 9.20
CA ARG A 58 -7.06 -1.92 10.64
C ARG A 58 -8.13 -2.96 10.90
N LEU A 59 -7.78 -3.99 11.64
CA LEU A 59 -8.75 -4.95 12.13
C LEU A 59 -9.49 -4.33 13.31
N GLU A 60 -10.81 -4.39 13.28
CA GLU A 60 -11.66 -4.06 14.41
C GLU A 60 -12.05 -5.35 15.16
N ARG A 61 -13.31 -5.50 15.56
CA ARG A 61 -13.82 -6.70 16.23
C ARG A 61 -14.27 -7.72 15.18
N GLU A 62 -14.21 -9.01 15.53
CA GLU A 62 -14.91 -10.09 14.81
C GLU A 62 -14.71 -10.05 13.28
N MET A 63 -13.44 -10.00 12.85
CA MET A 63 -13.03 -9.99 11.43
C MET A 63 -13.48 -8.76 10.60
N GLN A 64 -14.10 -7.76 11.22
CA GLN A 64 -14.41 -6.51 10.53
C GLN A 64 -13.12 -5.75 10.22
N LEU A 65 -12.97 -5.42 8.95
CA LEU A 65 -11.82 -4.73 8.42
C LEU A 65 -12.19 -3.28 8.11
N LYS A 66 -11.42 -2.35 8.67
CA LYS A 66 -11.49 -0.94 8.29
C LYS A 66 -10.26 -0.55 7.50
N VAL A 67 -10.45 -0.19 6.25
CA VAL A 67 -9.37 0.23 5.35
C VAL A 67 -9.43 1.74 5.16
N THR A 68 -8.39 2.44 5.58
CA THR A 68 -8.25 3.86 5.25
C THR A 68 -7.55 3.99 3.91
N ILE A 69 -8.20 4.65 2.95
CA ILE A 69 -7.61 5.02 1.66
C ILE A 69 -7.17 6.48 1.76
N THR A 70 -5.87 6.74 1.65
CA THR A 70 -5.32 8.10 1.60
C THR A 70 -4.90 8.44 0.19
N LEU A 71 -5.48 9.50 -0.38
CA LEU A 71 -5.12 10.03 -1.68
C LEU A 71 -4.09 11.15 -1.51
N LEU A 72 -2.86 10.92 -1.95
CA LEU A 72 -1.74 11.85 -1.81
C LEU A 72 -1.67 12.88 -2.95
N SER A 73 -2.46 12.71 -4.00
CA SER A 73 -2.50 13.61 -5.15
C SER A 73 -3.14 14.96 -4.81
N THR A 74 -2.51 16.05 -5.26
CA THR A 74 -3.05 17.42 -5.19
C THR A 74 -4.18 17.69 -6.19
N ALA A 75 -4.48 16.73 -7.07
CA ALA A 75 -5.52 16.87 -8.09
C ALA A 75 -6.94 16.92 -7.49
N TYR A 76 -7.14 16.35 -6.30
CA TYR A 76 -8.43 16.32 -5.64
C TYR A 76 -8.43 17.32 -4.49
N ARG A 77 -9.32 18.31 -4.56
CA ARG A 77 -9.45 19.38 -3.54
C ARG A 77 -10.78 19.33 -2.79
N GLY A 78 -11.60 18.32 -3.02
CA GLY A 78 -12.93 18.23 -2.41
C GLY A 78 -13.80 17.13 -2.99
N PRO A 79 -15.05 17.03 -2.50
CA PRO A 79 -16.01 16.03 -2.93
C PRO A 79 -16.47 16.29 -4.37
N THR A 80 -16.03 15.43 -5.29
CA THR A 80 -16.42 15.46 -6.71
C THR A 80 -16.91 14.09 -7.17
N GLN A 81 -17.69 14.05 -8.25
CA GLN A 81 -18.21 12.80 -8.82
C GLN A 81 -17.07 11.95 -9.39
N GLU A 82 -16.07 12.57 -10.01
CA GLU A 82 -14.88 11.92 -10.57
C GLU A 82 -14.06 11.25 -9.48
N LEU A 83 -13.86 11.95 -8.36
CA LEU A 83 -13.20 11.40 -7.17
C LEU A 83 -13.95 10.19 -6.64
N ARG A 84 -15.29 10.29 -6.48
CA ARG A 84 -16.11 9.17 -6.03
C ARG A 84 -15.94 7.95 -6.95
N GLN A 85 -16.02 8.14 -8.27
CA GLN A 85 -15.84 7.04 -9.22
C GLN A 85 -14.43 6.45 -9.16
N PHE A 86 -13.41 7.31 -9.05
CA PHE A 86 -12.03 6.88 -8.88
C PHE A 86 -11.87 5.99 -7.63
N VAL A 87 -12.33 6.47 -6.48
CA VAL A 87 -12.24 5.72 -5.21
C VAL A 87 -13.05 4.43 -5.27
N LEU A 88 -14.27 4.45 -5.83
CA LEU A 88 -15.08 3.23 -5.95
C LEU A 88 -14.42 2.15 -6.82
N ARG A 89 -13.64 2.52 -7.85
CA ARG A 89 -12.82 1.54 -8.58
C ARG A 89 -11.76 0.90 -7.69
N HIS A 90 -11.11 1.70 -6.84
CA HIS A 90 -10.12 1.23 -5.89
C HIS A 90 -10.73 0.33 -4.81
N VAL A 91 -11.90 0.67 -4.29
CA VAL A 91 -12.67 -0.17 -3.34
C VAL A 91 -13.01 -1.52 -3.97
N ARG A 92 -13.58 -1.52 -5.18
CA ARG A 92 -13.89 -2.77 -5.90
C ARG A 92 -12.66 -3.63 -6.16
N THR A 93 -11.55 -2.99 -6.54
CA THR A 93 -10.28 -3.68 -6.79
C THR A 93 -9.73 -4.30 -5.52
N PHE A 94 -9.75 -3.57 -4.40
CA PHE A 94 -9.35 -4.07 -3.10
C PHE A 94 -10.17 -5.29 -2.69
N ASN A 95 -11.50 -5.15 -2.68
CA ASN A 95 -12.41 -6.22 -2.28
C ASN A 95 -12.24 -7.46 -3.17
N LYS A 96 -12.19 -7.29 -4.50
CA LYS A 96 -11.96 -8.39 -5.43
C LYS A 96 -10.64 -9.11 -5.14
N THR A 97 -9.55 -8.35 -5.01
CA THR A 97 -8.20 -8.91 -4.79
C THR A 97 -8.13 -9.65 -3.46
N LEU A 98 -8.71 -9.09 -2.40
CA LEU A 98 -8.75 -9.72 -1.08
C LEU A 98 -9.57 -11.02 -1.13
N THR A 99 -10.79 -10.99 -1.66
CA THR A 99 -11.64 -12.17 -1.78
C THR A 99 -10.98 -13.28 -2.60
N GLU A 100 -10.34 -12.95 -3.72
CA GLU A 100 -9.60 -13.93 -4.52
C GLU A 100 -8.47 -14.57 -3.71
N ARG A 101 -7.64 -13.76 -3.02
CA ARG A 101 -6.56 -14.29 -2.19
C ARG A 101 -7.06 -15.16 -1.03
N LEU A 102 -8.11 -14.74 -0.34
CA LEU A 102 -8.68 -15.53 0.76
C LEU A 102 -9.14 -16.90 0.29
N LYS A 103 -9.75 -17.01 -0.91
CA LYS A 103 -10.14 -18.30 -1.49
C LYS A 103 -8.96 -19.24 -1.70
N PHE A 104 -7.77 -18.72 -2.03
CA PHE A 104 -6.58 -19.54 -2.25
C PHE A 104 -5.82 -19.87 -0.97
N TYR A 105 -5.68 -18.91 -0.05
CA TYR A 105 -4.77 -19.05 1.11
C TYR A 105 -5.49 -19.41 2.41
N THR A 106 -6.79 -19.10 2.53
CA THR A 106 -7.61 -19.35 3.72
C THR A 106 -9.06 -19.66 3.32
N PRO A 107 -9.31 -20.81 2.66
CA PRO A 107 -10.59 -21.12 2.03
C PRO A 107 -11.76 -21.20 3.03
N GLU A 108 -11.52 -21.63 4.27
CA GLU A 108 -12.58 -21.68 5.30
C GLU A 108 -13.07 -20.27 5.66
N LEU A 109 -12.16 -19.31 5.87
CA LEU A 109 -12.53 -17.91 6.10
C LEU A 109 -13.22 -17.29 4.89
N ALA A 110 -12.83 -17.69 3.68
CA ALA A 110 -13.43 -17.17 2.46
C ALA A 110 -14.90 -17.57 2.26
N LYS A 111 -15.40 -18.60 2.96
CA LYS A 111 -16.81 -19.01 2.92
C LYS A 111 -17.71 -18.08 3.73
N GLU A 112 -17.16 -17.51 4.80
CA GLU A 112 -17.89 -16.66 5.75
C GLU A 112 -17.69 -15.17 5.47
N PHE A 113 -16.58 -14.81 4.81
CA PHE A 113 -16.22 -13.43 4.52
C PHE A 113 -17.05 -12.83 3.38
N ASP A 114 -17.74 -11.74 3.66
CA ASP A 114 -18.45 -10.89 2.70
C ASP A 114 -17.77 -9.51 2.65
N ALA A 115 -17.03 -9.26 1.57
CA ALA A 115 -16.28 -8.02 1.41
C ALA A 115 -17.16 -6.75 1.36
N GLU A 116 -18.45 -6.85 1.04
CA GLU A 116 -19.35 -5.69 1.07
C GLU A 116 -19.80 -5.34 2.48
N ARG A 117 -19.88 -6.34 3.38
CA ARG A 117 -20.35 -6.19 4.76
C ARG A 117 -19.21 -6.06 5.76
N ASP A 118 -18.16 -6.84 5.58
CA ASP A 118 -17.07 -6.99 6.53
C ASP A 118 -15.95 -5.97 6.30
N VAL A 119 -15.96 -5.26 5.17
CA VAL A 119 -14.98 -4.22 4.85
C VAL A 119 -15.63 -2.86 4.80
N SER A 120 -15.18 -1.97 5.68
CA SER A 120 -15.48 -0.55 5.64
C SER A 120 -14.28 0.24 5.13
N PHE A 121 -14.55 1.33 4.40
CA PHE A 121 -13.52 2.22 3.89
C PHE A 121 -13.69 3.62 4.44
N LEU A 122 -12.60 4.23 4.88
CA LEU A 122 -12.52 5.65 5.20
C LEU A 122 -11.62 6.35 4.18
N ILE A 123 -12.12 7.41 3.55
CA ILE A 123 -11.42 8.10 2.47
C ILE A 123 -10.85 9.41 2.98
N GLN A 124 -9.54 9.59 2.76
CA GLN A 124 -8.77 10.75 3.15
C GLN A 124 -8.04 11.35 1.95
N ILE A 125 -7.86 12.67 1.94
CA ILE A 125 -7.08 13.39 0.94
C ILE A 125 -5.96 14.16 1.63
N GLY A 126 -4.83 14.27 0.95
CA GLY A 126 -3.74 15.15 1.33
C GLY A 126 -2.87 14.61 2.45
N ALA A 127 -1.75 15.30 2.68
CA ALA A 127 -0.83 14.98 3.78
C ALA A 127 -1.45 15.25 5.15
N ASP A 128 -2.41 16.16 5.22
CA ASP A 128 -3.21 16.49 6.41
C ASP A 128 -4.31 15.45 6.72
N ARG A 129 -4.49 14.46 5.84
CA ARG A 129 -5.43 13.34 6.00
C ARG A 129 -6.86 13.80 6.23
N GLN A 130 -7.28 14.83 5.50
CA GLN A 130 -8.64 15.34 5.58
C GLN A 130 -9.62 14.24 5.18
N LYS A 131 -10.49 13.85 6.12
CA LYS A 131 -11.55 12.87 5.87
C LYS A 131 -12.64 13.49 5.01
N ILE A 132 -13.01 12.79 3.94
CA ILE A 132 -13.98 13.32 2.95
C ILE A 132 -15.16 12.40 2.71
N ALA A 133 -15.00 11.09 2.89
CA ALA A 133 -16.05 10.12 2.61
C ALA A 133 -15.80 8.82 3.38
N ALA A 134 -16.85 8.01 3.46
CA ALA A 134 -16.79 6.64 3.91
C ALA A 134 -17.54 5.73 2.93
N VAL A 135 -17.15 4.46 2.88
CA VAL A 135 -17.93 3.38 2.25
C VAL A 135 -18.19 2.33 3.31
N GLU A 136 -19.44 2.15 3.69
CA GLU A 136 -19.86 1.20 4.72
C GLU A 136 -20.99 0.35 4.15
N SER A 137 -20.92 -0.97 4.31
CA SER A 137 -21.93 -1.89 3.77
C SER A 137 -22.19 -1.68 2.27
N GLY A 138 -21.12 -1.45 1.50
CA GLY A 138 -21.17 -1.13 0.06
C GLY A 138 -21.73 0.26 -0.31
N LYS A 139 -22.15 1.08 0.67
CA LYS A 139 -22.80 2.38 0.42
C LYS A 139 -21.82 3.53 0.61
N TRP A 140 -21.78 4.41 -0.37
CA TRP A 140 -20.99 5.64 -0.32
C TRP A 140 -21.68 6.71 0.53
N GLN A 141 -20.93 7.35 1.43
CA GLN A 141 -21.37 8.50 2.21
C GLN A 141 -20.31 9.60 2.17
N TRP A 142 -20.73 10.82 1.81
CA TRP A 142 -19.88 12.00 1.99
C TRP A 142 -19.85 12.38 3.46
N LEU A 143 -18.63 12.57 3.99
CA LEU A 143 -18.43 13.07 5.34
C LEU A 143 -18.31 14.59 5.23
N GLY A 144 -19.27 15.32 5.76
CA GLY A 144 -19.32 16.78 5.73
C GLY A 144 -18.10 17.39 6.44
N GLY A 145 -17.02 17.61 5.70
CA GLY A 145 -15.87 18.39 6.13
C GLY A 145 -16.03 19.81 5.62
N SER A 146 -16.39 20.74 6.51
CA SER A 146 -16.19 22.17 6.32
C SER A 146 -14.76 22.38 5.83
N ALA A 147 -14.61 22.66 4.54
CA ALA A 147 -13.41 23.27 4.01
C ALA A 147 -13.35 24.68 4.61
N ARG A 148 -12.86 24.80 5.85
CA ARG A 148 -12.17 26.03 6.23
C ARG A 148 -11.01 26.13 5.26
N GLN A 149 -11.20 27.00 4.28
CA GLN A 149 -10.25 27.42 3.26
C GLN A 149 -8.85 27.43 3.85
N ALA A 150 -8.05 26.40 3.52
CA ALA A 150 -6.62 26.56 3.60
C ALA A 150 -6.25 27.66 2.60
N PRO A 151 -5.47 28.69 3.00
CA PRO A 151 -5.21 29.83 2.14
C PRO A 151 -4.56 29.34 0.85
N GLU A 152 -5.14 29.80 -0.25
CA GLU A 152 -4.78 29.52 -1.63
C GLU A 152 -3.32 29.96 -1.89
N ARG A 153 -2.34 29.15 -1.48
CA ARG A 153 -0.99 29.26 -2.03
C ARG A 153 -1.05 28.66 -3.42
N ARG A 154 -1.28 29.52 -4.41
CA ARG A 154 -0.99 29.25 -5.82
C ARG A 154 0.50 28.90 -5.95
N LEU A 155 0.84 27.64 -5.74
CA LEU A 155 2.03 27.07 -6.37
C LEU A 155 1.75 27.12 -7.86
N ARG A 156 2.35 28.10 -8.55
CA ARG A 156 2.47 28.06 -10.01
C ARG A 156 3.11 26.72 -10.34
N VAL A 157 2.31 25.79 -10.84
CA VAL A 157 2.84 24.65 -11.58
C VAL A 157 3.49 25.28 -12.80
N VAL A 158 4.82 25.36 -12.77
CA VAL A 158 5.58 25.45 -14.02
C VAL A 158 5.30 24.12 -14.68
N GLU A 159 4.39 24.09 -15.65
CA GLU A 159 4.33 22.99 -16.61
C GLU A 159 5.72 22.91 -17.25
N GLN A 160 6.56 22.02 -16.74
CA GLN A 160 7.72 21.59 -17.51
C GLN A 160 7.14 20.81 -18.69
N PRO A 161 7.36 21.27 -19.94
CA PRO A 161 6.99 20.48 -21.10
C PRO A 161 7.74 19.16 -21.01
N TRP A 162 7.03 18.05 -21.19
CA TRP A 162 7.65 16.75 -21.41
C TRP A 162 8.71 16.89 -22.52
N PRO A 163 9.95 16.41 -22.32
CA PRO A 163 10.92 16.40 -23.41
C PRO A 163 10.31 15.59 -24.56
N LYS A 164 10.20 16.22 -25.74
CA LYS A 164 9.81 15.52 -26.96
C LYS A 164 10.79 14.37 -27.19
N PRO A 165 10.33 13.20 -27.67
CA PRO A 165 11.24 12.15 -28.07
C PRO A 165 12.14 12.71 -29.18
N GLU A 166 13.43 12.85 -28.89
CA GLU A 166 14.41 13.17 -29.91
C GLU A 166 14.44 12.02 -30.93
N ALA A 167 14.38 12.40 -32.20
CA ALA A 167 14.43 11.49 -33.31
C ALA A 167 15.69 10.62 -33.24
N GLU A 168 15.49 9.34 -33.54
CA GLU A 168 16.51 8.31 -33.65
C GLU A 168 17.76 8.80 -34.38
N THR A 169 18.90 8.77 -33.71
CA THR A 169 20.18 8.55 -34.39
C THR A 169 21.03 7.54 -33.62
N SER A 170 21.17 6.38 -34.26
CA SER A 170 22.29 5.44 -34.21
C SER A 170 22.74 4.81 -32.88
N ALA A 171 22.65 3.49 -32.89
CA ALA A 171 23.58 2.52 -32.29
C ALA A 171 23.47 2.23 -30.79
N CYS A 172 22.48 1.41 -30.42
CA CYS A 172 22.61 0.50 -29.28
C CYS A 172 22.48 -0.96 -29.76
N LYS A 173 23.55 -1.48 -30.39
CA LYS A 173 23.78 -2.93 -30.52
C LYS A 173 24.13 -3.50 -29.15
N LYS A 174 23.14 -3.82 -28.32
CA LYS A 174 23.29 -4.80 -27.24
C LYS A 174 22.04 -5.65 -27.14
N SER A 175 22.16 -6.82 -27.77
CA SER A 175 21.50 -8.09 -27.43
C SER A 175 20.56 -8.03 -26.22
N CYS A 176 19.25 -8.00 -26.46
CA CYS A 176 18.24 -8.39 -25.47
C CYS A 176 18.12 -9.93 -25.47
N PRO A 177 18.57 -10.65 -24.43
CA PRO A 177 18.48 -12.10 -24.39
C PRO A 177 17.12 -12.50 -23.80
N ALA A 178 16.02 -12.24 -24.51
CA ALA A 178 14.70 -12.72 -24.11
C ALA A 178 13.68 -12.72 -25.26
N LEU A 179 14.07 -13.18 -26.44
CA LEU A 179 13.09 -13.52 -27.48
C LEU A 179 13.42 -14.92 -28.02
N ILE A 180 12.77 -15.91 -27.40
CA ILE A 180 12.65 -17.26 -27.94
C ILE A 180 11.96 -17.14 -29.30
N LYS A 181 12.75 -17.23 -30.38
CA LYS A 181 12.23 -17.28 -31.75
C LYS A 181 11.37 -18.54 -31.90
N LYS A 182 10.05 -18.38 -31.91
CA LYS A 182 9.14 -19.42 -32.44
C LYS A 182 9.43 -19.56 -33.93
N LYS A 183 9.94 -20.72 -34.36
CA LYS A 183 10.02 -21.08 -35.79
C LYS A 183 8.61 -21.07 -36.39
N PRO A 184 8.39 -20.46 -37.56
CA PRO A 184 7.14 -20.64 -38.28
C PRO A 184 7.07 -22.08 -38.81
N ARG A 185 5.97 -22.78 -38.51
CA ARG A 185 5.61 -24.04 -39.15
C ARG A 185 5.11 -23.71 -40.55
N GLU A 186 5.93 -24.05 -41.53
CA GLU A 186 5.55 -24.22 -42.92
C GLU A 186 4.49 -25.33 -42.99
N LYS A 187 3.29 -24.99 -43.46
CA LYS A 187 2.32 -25.98 -43.95
C LYS A 187 1.72 -25.47 -45.25
N THR A 188 2.27 -26.05 -46.30
CA THR A 188 1.77 -26.20 -47.66
C THR A 188 0.27 -26.50 -47.66
N LEU A 189 -0.50 -25.69 -48.39
CA LEU A 189 -1.86 -25.99 -48.82
C LEU A 189 -1.78 -26.96 -50.01
N PRO A 190 -2.58 -28.05 -50.04
CA PRO A 190 -2.85 -28.78 -51.27
C PRO A 190 -4.15 -28.29 -51.93
N LEU A 191 -3.99 -28.02 -53.24
CA LEU A 191 -4.96 -27.99 -54.34
C LEU A 191 -5.99 -26.84 -54.37
#